data_AF-A0A1Q4DE15-F1
#
_entry.id   AF-A0A1Q4DE15-F1
#
_cell.length_a   1.000
_cell.length_b   1.000
_cell.length_c   1.000
_cell.angle_alpha   90.00
_cell.angle_beta   90.00
_cell.angle_gamma   90.00
#
_symmetry.space_group_name_H-M   'P 1'
#
loop_
_entity.id
_entity.type
_entity.pdbx_description
1 polymer ?
#
loop_
_entity_poly.entity_id
_entity_poly.type
_entity_poly.pdbx_seq_one_letter_code
_entity_poly.pdbx_strand_id
1 'polypeptide(L)'
;MKTSDARAMSLDQLDEEVLKLKKEQFNLRFQRATGQLENTSRVRVLRRDIARIKTIAAQKRAGEEGKDAKVSKKSKTAASAKSKK
;
A
#
# COMPACT_ATOMS: atom_id res chain seq x y z
N MET A 1 -11.40 3.90 -8.18
CA MET A 1 -11.38 4.38 -6.78
C MET A 1 -10.88 5.82 -6.74
N LYS A 2 -11.42 6.70 -5.87
CA LYS A 2 -10.85 8.03 -5.63
C LYS A 2 -9.70 7.92 -4.63
N THR A 3 -8.70 8.80 -4.77
CA THR A 3 -7.50 8.80 -3.92
C THR A 3 -7.80 9.18 -2.47
N SER A 4 -8.88 9.92 -2.23
CA SER A 4 -9.42 10.25 -0.90
C SER A 4 -9.74 8.99 -0.10
N ASP A 5 -10.43 8.05 -0.73
CA ASP A 5 -11.01 6.89 -0.06
C ASP A 5 -9.90 5.92 0.37
N ALA A 6 -8.87 5.77 -0.47
CA ALA A 6 -7.68 4.98 -0.14
C ALA A 6 -6.83 5.60 0.99
N ARG A 7 -6.88 6.92 1.21
CA ARG A 7 -6.18 7.54 2.34
C ARG A 7 -6.89 7.29 3.68
N ALA A 8 -8.22 7.14 3.67
CA ALA A 8 -9.01 6.90 4.87
C ALA A 8 -8.87 5.47 5.43
N MET A 9 -8.52 4.49 4.59
CA MET A 9 -8.40 3.07 5.00
C MET A 9 -7.13 2.77 5.80
N SER A 10 -7.16 1.77 6.69
CA SER A 10 -5.96 1.29 7.41
C SER A 10 -4.97 0.57 6.48
N LEU A 11 -3.73 0.32 6.93
CA LEU A 11 -2.73 -0.42 6.15
C LEU A 11 -3.23 -1.82 5.78
N ASP A 12 -3.82 -2.54 6.73
CA ASP A 12 -4.34 -3.90 6.51
C ASP A 12 -5.50 -3.90 5.50
N GLN A 13 -6.41 -2.93 5.62
CA GLN A 13 -7.51 -2.76 4.66
C GLN A 13 -7.00 -2.46 3.25
N LEU A 14 -5.93 -1.68 3.11
CA LEU A 14 -5.32 -1.39 1.81
C LEU A 14 -4.71 -2.66 1.20
N ASP A 15 -4.06 -3.51 2.00
CA ASP A 15 -3.49 -4.77 1.52
C ASP A 15 -4.57 -5.78 1.11
N GLU A 16 -5.66 -5.88 1.88
CA GLU A 16 -6.84 -6.68 1.50
C GLU A 16 -7.48 -6.20 0.19
N GLU A 17 -7.62 -4.89 0.02
CA GLU A 17 -8.19 -4.30 -1.19
C GLU A 17 -7.31 -4.58 -2.42
N VAL A 18 -5.99 -4.52 -2.27
CA VAL A 18 -5.06 -4.93 -3.33
C VAL A 18 -5.27 -6.39 -3.72
N LEU A 19 -5.49 -7.29 -2.77
CA LEU A 19 -5.76 -8.70 -3.06
C LEU A 19 -7.06 -8.89 -3.84
N LYS A 20 -8.13 -8.18 -3.46
CA LYS A 20 -9.41 -8.20 -4.18
C LYS A 20 -9.25 -7.72 -5.62
N LEU A 21 -8.61 -6.56 -5.82
CA LEU A 21 -8.39 -5.99 -7.15
C LEU A 21 -7.47 -6.85 -8.03
N LYS A 22 -6.51 -7.58 -7.44
CA LYS A 22 -5.68 -8.55 -8.17
C LYS A 22 -6.47 -9.75 -8.65
N LYS A 23 -7.43 -10.27 -7.86
CA LYS A 23 -8.32 -11.34 -8.28
C LYS A 23 -9.19 -10.89 -9.46
N GLU A 24 -9.77 -9.69 -9.38
CA GLU A 24 -10.53 -9.11 -10.49
C GLU A 24 -9.66 -8.94 -11.75
N GLN A 25 -8.43 -8.43 -11.59
CA GLN A 25 -7.48 -8.31 -12.70
C GLN A 25 -7.16 -9.67 -13.35
N PHE A 26 -6.99 -10.72 -12.56
CA PHE A 26 -6.76 -12.08 -13.08
C PHE A 26 -7.95 -12.56 -13.92
N ASN A 27 -9.18 -12.36 -13.43
CA ASN A 27 -10.39 -12.71 -14.15
C ASN A 27 -10.51 -11.94 -15.47
N LEU A 28 -10.22 -10.63 -15.49
CA LEU A 28 -10.22 -9.85 -16.73
C LEU A 28 -9.13 -10.29 -17.72
N ARG A 29 -7.97 -10.74 -17.23
CA ARG A 29 -6.93 -11.32 -18.10
C ARG A 29 -7.40 -12.63 -18.73
N PHE A 30 -8.12 -13.45 -17.97
CA PHE A 30 -8.71 -14.69 -18.48
C PHE A 30 -9.80 -14.40 -19.52
N GLN A 31 -10.74 -13.49 -19.23
CA GLN A 31 -11.77 -13.06 -20.18
C GLN A 31 -11.18 -12.45 -21.46
N ARG A 32 -10.06 -11.74 -21.35
CA ARG A 32 -9.33 -11.22 -22.52
C ARG A 32 -8.77 -12.35 -23.39
N ALA A 33 -8.24 -13.40 -22.76
CA ALA A 33 -7.69 -14.55 -23.47
C ALA A 33 -8.79 -15.39 -24.15
N THR A 34 -9.98 -15.48 -23.55
CA THR A 34 -11.14 -16.17 -24.13
C THR A 34 -11.93 -15.34 -25.13
N GLY A 35 -11.57 -14.06 -25.32
CA GLY A 35 -12.28 -13.14 -26.23
C GLY A 35 -13.63 -12.64 -25.73
N GLN A 36 -14.01 -12.94 -24.48
CA GLN A 36 -15.29 -12.55 -23.86
C GLN A 36 -15.21 -11.23 -23.08
N LEU A 37 -14.13 -10.45 -23.27
CA LEU A 37 -13.93 -9.20 -22.54
C LEU A 37 -14.76 -8.08 -23.15
N GLU A 38 -15.92 -7.79 -22.55
CA GLU A 38 -16.79 -6.70 -23.00
C GLU A 38 -16.26 -5.31 -22.61
N ASN A 39 -15.64 -5.18 -21.43
CA ASN A 39 -15.21 -3.89 -20.89
C ASN A 39 -13.68 -3.75 -20.79
N THR A 40 -13.07 -3.31 -21.88
CA THR A 40 -11.61 -3.04 -21.96
C THR A 40 -11.17 -1.87 -21.08
N SER A 41 -12.05 -0.88 -20.88
CA SER A 41 -11.79 0.29 -20.03
C SER A 41 -11.56 -0.10 -18.57
N ARG A 42 -12.27 -1.13 -18.09
CA ARG A 42 -12.13 -1.65 -16.71
C ARG A 42 -10.71 -2.11 -16.41
N VAL A 43 -10.02 -2.71 -17.39
CA VAL A 43 -8.61 -3.15 -17.25
C VAL A 43 -7.70 -1.96 -16.91
N ARG A 44 -7.88 -0.82 -17.59
CA ARG A 44 -7.09 0.40 -17.35
C ARG A 44 -7.41 1.00 -15.98
N VAL A 45 -8.67 0.99 -15.57
CA VAL A 45 -9.10 1.49 -14.26
C VAL A 45 -8.49 0.66 -13.13
N LEU A 46 -8.61 -0.67 -13.21
CA LEU A 46 -8.03 -1.58 -12.20
C LEU A 46 -6.52 -1.42 -12.04
N ARG A 47 -5.79 -1.29 -13.15
CA ARG A 47 -4.34 -1.05 -13.09
C ARG A 47 -3.99 0.23 -12.33
N ARG A 48 -4.75 1.31 -12.56
CA ARG A 48 -4.53 2.59 -11.85
C ARG A 48 -4.93 2.51 -10.39
N ASP A 49 -6.03 1.83 -10.07
CA ASP A 49 -6.49 1.69 -8.69
C ASP A 49 -5.49 0.89 -7.84
N ILE A 50 -4.97 -0.22 -8.36
CA ILE A 50 -3.89 -1.00 -7.70
C ILE A 50 -2.65 -0.12 -7.47
N ALA A 51 -2.23 0.66 -8.47
CA ALA A 51 -1.07 1.54 -8.35
C ALA A 51 -1.27 2.59 -7.26
N ARG A 52 -2.43 3.27 -7.25
CA ARG A 52 -2.75 4.30 -6.23
C ARG A 52 -2.73 3.73 -4.82
N ILE A 53 -3.37 2.58 -4.60
CA ILE A 53 -3.41 1.95 -3.28
C ILE A 53 -2.00 1.58 -2.81
N LYS A 54 -1.20 0.97 -3.69
CA LYS A 54 0.21 0.65 -3.38
C LYS A 54 1.03 1.88 -3.03
N THR A 55 0.86 2.99 -3.76
CA THR A 55 1.57 4.24 -3.47
C THR A 55 1.16 4.80 -2.11
N ILE A 56 -0.13 4.80 -1.77
CA ILE A 56 -0.61 5.28 -0.47
C ILE A 56 -0.13 4.36 0.66
N ALA A 57 -0.17 3.05 0.47
CA ALA A 57 0.38 2.09 1.44
C ALA A 57 1.87 2.32 1.66
N ALA A 58 2.65 2.54 0.60
CA ALA A 58 4.07 2.88 0.70
C ALA A 58 4.30 4.21 1.42
N GLN A 59 3.51 5.25 1.13
CA GLN A 59 3.58 6.55 1.82
C GLN A 59 3.27 6.42 3.31
N LYS A 60 2.26 5.62 3.68
CA LYS A 60 1.92 5.34 5.07
C LYS A 60 3.05 4.59 5.79
N ARG A 61 3.61 3.55 5.17
CA ARG A 61 4.75 2.80 5.72
C ARG A 61 5.99 3.70 5.89
N ALA A 62 6.32 4.52 4.90
CA ALA A 62 7.44 5.47 5.00
C ALA A 62 7.22 6.55 6.08
N GLY A 63 5.97 6.97 6.30
CA GLY A 63 5.60 7.88 7.39
C GLY A 63 5.70 7.24 8.78
N GLU A 64 5.49 5.92 8.88
CA GLU A 64 5.68 5.13 10.11
C GLU A 64 7.17 4.88 10.38
N GLU A 65 7.98 4.56 9.37
CA GLU A 65 9.43 4.36 9.53
C GLU A 65 10.17 5.62 10.04
N GLY A 66 9.64 6.81 9.74
CA GLY A 66 10.11 8.07 10.33
C GLY A 66 9.88 8.18 11.85
N LYS A 67 8.92 7.42 12.41
CA LYS A 67 8.67 7.34 13.86
C LYS A 67 9.56 6.29 14.51
N ASP A 68 9.77 5.14 13.88
CA ASP A 68 10.62 4.06 14.39
C ASP A 68 12.11 4.43 14.41
N ALA A 69 12.57 5.21 13.42
CA ALA A 69 13.93 5.74 13.39
C ALA A 69 14.25 6.77 14.51
N LYS A 70 13.23 7.41 15.10
CA LYS A 70 13.41 8.30 16.27
C LYS A 70 13.52 7.54 17.59
N VAL A 71 12.84 6.39 17.72
CA VAL A 71 12.87 5.57 18.94
C VAL A 71 14.25 4.92 19.13
N SER A 72 14.88 4.44 18.04
CA SER A 72 16.21 3.81 18.10
C SER A 72 17.37 4.79 18.34
N LYS A 73 17.24 6.06 17.93
CA LYS A 73 18.24 7.11 18.23
C LYS A 73 18.14 7.65 19.67
N LYS A 74 16.96 7.62 20.29
CA LYS A 74 16.75 8.07 21.68
C LYS A 74 17.28 7.06 22.71
N SER A 75 17.25 5.76 22.41
CA SER A 75 17.83 4.73 23.30
C SER A 75 19.36 4.69 23.27
N LYS A 76 20.00 4.96 22.12
CA LYS A 76 21.48 5.01 22.02
C LYS A 76 22.11 6.22 22.72
N THR A 77 21.42 7.36 22.80
CA THR A 77 21.97 8.57 23.46
C THR A 77 21.87 8.51 24.99
N ALA A 78 20.87 7.82 25.55
CA ALA A 78 20.74 7.66 27.00
C ALA A 78 21.72 6.63 27.61
N ALA A 79 22.17 5.64 26.84
CA ALA A 79 23.08 4.59 27.33
C ALA A 79 24.54 5.06 27.52
N SER A 80 25.01 6.05 26.74
CA SER A 80 26.40 6.54 26.88
C SER A 80 26.62 7.54 28.03
N ALA A 81 25.54 8.11 28.59
CA ALA A 81 25.63 9.14 29.64
C ALA A 81 25.70 8.59 31.07
N LYS A 82 25.51 7.28 31.28
CA LYS A 82 25.43 6.67 32.64
C LYS A 82 26.69 5.90 33.07
N SER A 83 27.74 5.86 32.24
CA SER A 83 28.98 5.10 32.48
C SER A 83 30.16 5.95 32.99
N LYS A 84 29.95 7.23 33.35
CA LYS A 84 31.06 8.15 33.68
C LYS A 84 30.91 8.87 35.03
N LYS A 85 30.26 8.25 36.01
CA LYS A 85 30.31 8.69 37.40
C LYS A 85 30.81 7.56 38.28
#